data_AF-A0A5D4MJ31-F1
#
_entry.id   AF-A0A5D4MJ31-F1
#
_cell.length_a   1.000
_cell.length_b   1.000
_cell.length_c   1.000
_cell.angle_alpha   90.00
_cell.angle_beta   90.00
_cell.angle_gamma   90.00
#
_symmetry.space_group_name_H-M   'P 1'
#
loop_
_entity.id
_entity.type
_entity.pdbx_description
1 polymer ?
#
loop_
_entity_poly.entity_id
_entity_poly.type
_entity_poly.pdbx_seq_one_letter_code
_entity_poly.pdbx_strand_id
1 'polypeptide(L)'
;MKKHIKLLTVFLFMVLILTTLSFRDEIDHAGAFSNQVIQKGATGEDVIELQSRLQYIGYYNGNIDGVFGWGTYWALRNFQYEFGLPIDGLAGQKTKDKLVKASKYNKEFVKKQINQGKDFSHYGGTDLSKQSEGGNAGGGSPAKQDNPPQEAEQPKQPTAVNMPNGFSQNDIQLMANAVYGEARGEPYEGQVAVAAVILNRIDSPSFPNTVSGVIFEPGAFTAVADGQIWLTPNEKAKEAVMDAIQGWDPSENAQYYFNPVTATSKWIWTRPQIKKIGKHIFCN
;
A
#
# COMPACT_ATOMS: atom_id res chain seq x y z
N MET A 1 58.73 -44.73 7.35
CA MET A 1 57.52 -44.55 8.17
C MET A 1 57.22 -43.10 8.57
N LYS A 2 58.14 -42.35 9.19
CA LYS A 2 57.86 -40.97 9.69
C LYS A 2 57.44 -39.92 8.63
N LYS A 3 57.89 -40.04 7.37
CA LYS A 3 57.50 -39.11 6.27
C LYS A 3 56.06 -39.32 5.76
N HIS A 4 55.60 -40.56 5.69
CA HIS A 4 54.22 -40.87 5.26
C HIS A 4 53.18 -40.47 6.32
N ILE A 5 53.54 -40.56 7.61
CA ILE A 5 52.68 -40.10 8.72
C ILE A 5 52.48 -38.58 8.68
N LYS A 6 53.53 -37.80 8.38
CA LYS A 6 53.43 -36.33 8.25
C LYS A 6 52.60 -35.87 7.04
N LEU A 7 52.62 -36.62 5.95
CA LEU A 7 51.82 -36.31 4.76
C LEU A 7 50.33 -36.65 4.98
N LEU A 8 50.06 -37.75 5.70
CA LEU A 8 48.71 -38.17 6.06
C LEU A 8 48.03 -37.20 7.05
N THR A 9 48.77 -36.67 8.03
CA THR A 9 48.23 -35.70 9.00
C THR A 9 47.95 -34.32 8.39
N VAL A 10 48.75 -33.86 7.43
CA VAL A 10 48.49 -32.60 6.71
C VAL A 10 47.27 -32.72 5.80
N PHE A 11 47.07 -33.87 5.14
CA PHE A 11 45.88 -34.12 4.33
C PHE A 11 44.61 -34.21 5.17
N LEU A 12 44.67 -34.85 6.36
CA LEU A 12 43.53 -34.89 7.28
C LEU A 12 43.15 -33.51 7.82
N PHE A 13 44.12 -32.64 8.09
CA PHE A 13 43.87 -31.25 8.51
C PHE A 13 43.30 -30.38 7.39
N MET A 14 43.71 -30.60 6.14
CA MET A 14 43.20 -29.86 4.99
C MET A 14 41.78 -30.28 4.62
N VAL A 15 41.43 -31.57 4.80
CA VAL A 15 40.04 -32.06 4.68
C VAL A 15 39.18 -31.54 5.84
N LEU A 16 39.73 -31.43 7.06
CA LEU A 16 39.01 -30.85 8.21
C LEU A 16 38.74 -29.34 8.04
N ILE A 17 39.63 -28.59 7.38
CA ILE A 17 39.46 -27.17 7.09
C ILE A 17 38.52 -26.95 5.89
N LEU A 18 38.51 -27.86 4.90
CA LEU A 18 37.55 -27.82 3.79
C LEU A 18 36.11 -28.21 4.22
N THR A 19 35.93 -29.07 5.22
CA THR A 19 34.58 -29.39 5.74
C THR A 19 34.02 -28.30 6.64
N THR A 20 34.86 -27.49 7.31
CA THR A 20 34.39 -26.36 8.14
C THR A 20 33.99 -25.10 7.36
N LEU A 21 34.21 -25.06 6.04
CA LEU A 21 33.81 -23.92 5.18
C LEU A 21 32.44 -24.11 4.50
N SER A 22 31.69 -25.16 4.84
CA SER A 22 30.36 -25.43 4.26
C SER A 22 29.17 -25.19 5.20
N PHE A 23 29.38 -24.69 6.42
CA PHE A 23 28.27 -24.08 7.17
C PHE A 23 28.11 -22.63 6.72
N ARG A 24 27.63 -22.44 5.48
CA ARG A 24 26.77 -21.28 5.24
C ARG A 24 25.50 -21.59 6.02
N ASP A 25 25.12 -20.69 6.92
CA ASP A 25 23.79 -20.66 7.52
C ASP A 25 22.77 -20.71 6.38
N GLU A 26 22.30 -21.91 6.05
CA GLU A 26 21.04 -22.10 5.39
C GLU A 26 20.02 -21.69 6.44
N ILE A 27 19.70 -20.39 6.47
CA ILE A 27 18.60 -19.88 7.26
C ILE A 27 17.39 -20.66 6.78
N ASP A 28 17.01 -21.63 7.60
CA ASP A 28 15.85 -22.48 7.43
C ASP A 28 14.63 -21.57 7.22
N HIS A 29 14.22 -21.37 5.95
CA HIS A 29 13.06 -20.57 5.56
C HIS A 29 11.75 -21.32 5.86
N ALA A 30 11.72 -22.09 6.95
CA ALA A 30 10.54 -22.76 7.47
C ALA A 30 9.54 -21.72 8.00
N GLY A 31 8.83 -21.06 7.08
CA GLY A 31 7.79 -20.07 7.36
C GLY A 31 7.90 -18.74 6.61
N ALA A 32 8.59 -18.70 5.46
CA ALA A 32 8.64 -17.52 4.60
C ALA A 32 7.59 -17.55 3.49
N PHE A 33 7.19 -16.36 3.04
CA PHE A 33 6.36 -16.12 1.87
C PHE A 33 6.66 -17.07 0.70
N SER A 34 5.62 -17.45 -0.06
CA SER A 34 5.81 -18.10 -1.37
C SER A 34 6.50 -17.18 -2.38
N ASN A 35 6.90 -17.71 -3.54
CA ASN A 35 7.48 -16.92 -4.63
C ASN A 35 6.44 -16.06 -5.39
N GLN A 36 5.14 -16.17 -5.08
CA GLN A 36 4.09 -15.43 -5.78
C GLN A 36 4.10 -13.94 -5.39
N VAL A 37 3.91 -13.03 -6.34
CA VAL A 37 3.67 -11.61 -5.98
C VAL A 37 2.29 -11.49 -5.32
N ILE A 38 2.25 -10.88 -4.14
CA ILE A 38 1.00 -10.66 -3.41
C ILE A 38 0.48 -9.26 -3.74
N GLN A 39 -0.80 -9.14 -4.08
CA GLN A 39 -1.45 -7.89 -4.45
C GLN A 39 -2.86 -7.80 -3.90
N LYS A 40 -3.46 -6.60 -3.92
CA LYS A 40 -4.84 -6.38 -3.49
C LYS A 40 -5.80 -7.35 -4.18
N GLY A 41 -6.68 -7.98 -3.39
CA GLY A 41 -7.60 -9.01 -3.84
C GLY A 41 -7.06 -10.44 -3.70
N ALA A 42 -5.77 -10.62 -3.43
CA ALA A 42 -5.22 -11.93 -3.07
C ALA A 42 -5.81 -12.41 -1.74
N THR A 43 -5.86 -13.73 -1.57
CA THR A 43 -6.27 -14.38 -0.33
C THR A 43 -5.35 -15.56 0.01
N GLY A 44 -5.23 -15.92 1.28
CA GLY A 44 -4.56 -17.15 1.72
C GLY A 44 -3.34 -16.93 2.61
N GLU A 45 -2.50 -17.97 2.74
CA GLU A 45 -1.40 -18.01 3.73
C GLU A 45 -0.39 -16.87 3.58
N ASP A 46 -0.06 -16.51 2.33
CA ASP A 46 0.86 -15.41 2.02
C ASP A 46 0.31 -14.06 2.50
N VAL A 47 -1.02 -13.88 2.45
CA VAL A 47 -1.67 -12.65 2.93
C VAL A 47 -1.73 -12.63 4.46
N ILE A 48 -1.98 -13.77 5.09
CA ILE A 48 -1.92 -13.91 6.55
C ILE A 48 -0.53 -13.53 7.07
N GLU A 49 0.52 -14.04 6.42
CA GLU A 49 1.90 -13.69 6.76
C GLU A 49 2.18 -12.20 6.54
N LEU A 50 1.73 -11.63 5.41
CA LEU A 50 1.86 -10.21 5.11
C LEU A 50 1.24 -9.34 6.20
N GLN A 51 -0.03 -9.59 6.54
CA GLN A 51 -0.77 -8.88 7.58
C GLN A 51 -0.09 -9.03 8.94
N SER A 52 0.33 -10.26 9.29
CA SER A 52 1.02 -10.55 10.56
C SER A 52 2.32 -9.76 10.67
N ARG A 53 3.16 -9.81 9.64
CA ARG A 53 4.44 -9.10 9.64
C ARG A 53 4.24 -7.61 9.72
N LEU A 54 3.33 -7.05 8.92
CA LEU A 54 3.00 -5.62 8.95
C LEU A 54 2.47 -5.19 10.33
N GLN A 55 1.65 -6.02 10.98
CA GLN A 55 1.17 -5.74 12.32
C GLN A 55 2.28 -5.81 13.37
N TYR A 56 3.20 -6.77 13.23
CA TYR A 56 4.35 -6.91 14.14
C TYR A 56 5.22 -5.66 14.19
N ILE A 57 5.42 -5.00 13.05
CA ILE A 57 6.16 -3.74 12.93
C ILE A 57 5.27 -2.49 13.03
N GLY A 58 3.98 -2.64 13.37
CA GLY A 58 3.07 -1.52 13.67
C GLY A 58 2.46 -0.81 12.45
N TYR A 59 2.58 -1.38 11.25
CA TYR A 59 2.00 -0.81 10.02
C TYR A 59 0.55 -1.25 9.77
N TYR A 60 0.10 -2.35 10.37
CA TYR A 60 -1.24 -2.90 10.17
C TYR A 60 -1.97 -3.11 11.50
N ASN A 61 -3.16 -2.52 11.63
CA ASN A 61 -3.98 -2.61 12.85
C ASN A 61 -5.33 -3.32 12.62
N GLY A 62 -5.49 -3.96 11.46
CA GLY A 62 -6.69 -4.74 11.14
C GLY A 62 -6.58 -6.21 11.58
N ASN A 63 -7.63 -6.96 11.28
CA ASN A 63 -7.66 -8.40 11.54
C ASN A 63 -6.73 -9.15 10.58
N ILE A 64 -6.05 -10.18 11.07
CA ILE A 64 -5.32 -11.11 10.22
C ILE A 64 -6.31 -12.15 9.68
N ASP A 65 -7.02 -11.76 8.63
CA ASP A 65 -8.09 -12.53 8.00
C ASP A 65 -7.64 -13.27 6.72
N GLY A 66 -6.41 -13.02 6.27
CA GLY A 66 -5.88 -13.59 5.05
C GLY A 66 -6.51 -13.04 3.77
N VAL A 67 -7.18 -11.89 3.83
CA VAL A 67 -7.77 -11.19 2.69
C VAL A 67 -7.03 -9.89 2.44
N PHE A 68 -6.44 -9.73 1.26
CA PHE A 68 -5.68 -8.54 0.92
C PHE A 68 -6.65 -7.43 0.49
N GLY A 69 -7.32 -6.85 1.48
CA GLY A 69 -8.18 -5.69 1.34
C GLY A 69 -7.41 -4.37 1.41
N TRP A 70 -8.16 -3.28 1.49
CA TRP A 70 -7.61 -1.93 1.50
C TRP A 70 -6.73 -1.64 2.72
N GLY A 71 -7.07 -2.15 3.90
CA GLY A 71 -6.23 -1.97 5.09
C GLY A 71 -4.82 -2.57 4.91
N THR A 72 -4.72 -3.76 4.33
CA THR A 72 -3.44 -4.42 4.05
C THR A 72 -2.65 -3.69 2.96
N TYR A 73 -3.35 -3.14 1.96
CA TYR A 73 -2.74 -2.31 0.91
C TYR A 73 -2.06 -1.08 1.48
N TRP A 74 -2.72 -0.35 2.38
CA TRP A 74 -2.14 0.84 3.00
C TRP A 74 -0.99 0.51 3.94
N ALA A 75 -1.13 -0.54 4.74
CA ALA A 75 -0.04 -1.00 5.59
C ALA A 75 1.20 -1.37 4.76
N LEU A 76 1.02 -2.08 3.65
CA LEU A 76 2.11 -2.45 2.76
C LEU A 76 2.76 -1.23 2.11
N ARG A 77 1.98 -0.25 1.65
CA ARG A 77 2.52 0.94 1.00
C ARG A 77 3.22 1.88 1.97
N ASN A 78 2.70 2.05 3.19
CA ASN A 78 3.38 2.78 4.25
C ASN A 78 4.72 2.10 4.58
N PHE A 79 4.73 0.78 4.66
CA PHE A 79 5.97 0.02 4.81
C PHE A 79 6.92 0.26 3.62
N GLN A 80 6.44 0.21 2.38
CA GLN A 80 7.28 0.46 1.21
C GLN A 80 7.89 1.87 1.24
N TYR A 81 7.11 2.89 1.59
CA TYR A 81 7.56 4.27 1.75
C TYR A 81 8.68 4.39 2.78
N GLU A 82 8.42 3.95 4.02
CA GLU A 82 9.36 4.07 5.15
C GLU A 82 10.68 3.32 4.92
N PHE A 83 10.64 2.25 4.14
CA PHE A 83 11.80 1.42 3.85
C PHE A 83 12.47 1.70 2.50
N GLY A 84 12.06 2.77 1.80
CA GLY A 84 12.67 3.21 0.54
C GLY A 84 12.49 2.23 -0.61
N LEU A 85 11.37 1.51 -0.64
CA LEU A 85 10.99 0.57 -1.69
C LEU A 85 10.07 1.25 -2.72
N PRO A 86 9.91 0.68 -3.93
CA PRO A 86 8.84 1.07 -4.83
C PRO A 86 7.48 0.96 -4.13
N ILE A 87 6.69 2.04 -4.16
CA ILE A 87 5.42 2.15 -3.43
C ILE A 87 4.25 1.69 -4.32
N ASP A 88 4.42 0.54 -4.94
CA ASP A 88 3.51 -0.06 -5.93
C ASP A 88 2.36 -0.85 -5.28
N GLY A 89 2.40 -1.07 -3.96
CA GLY A 89 1.41 -1.88 -3.25
C GLY A 89 1.47 -3.37 -3.62
N LEU A 90 2.59 -3.82 -4.17
CA LEU A 90 2.89 -5.20 -4.50
C LEU A 90 3.92 -5.78 -3.52
N ALA A 91 3.59 -6.90 -2.88
CA ALA A 91 4.57 -7.64 -2.10
C ALA A 91 5.36 -8.57 -3.02
N GLY A 92 6.22 -7.97 -3.85
CA GLY A 92 7.24 -8.68 -4.61
C GLY A 92 8.43 -9.11 -3.75
N GLN A 93 9.39 -9.83 -4.32
CA GLN A 93 10.50 -10.44 -3.57
C GLN A 93 11.26 -9.43 -2.69
N LYS A 94 11.62 -8.25 -3.23
CA LYS A 94 12.33 -7.22 -2.47
C LYS A 94 11.53 -6.73 -1.25
N THR A 95 10.22 -6.54 -1.42
CA THR A 95 9.32 -6.14 -0.33
C THR A 95 9.22 -7.24 0.72
N LYS A 96 9.06 -8.49 0.28
CA LYS A 96 9.02 -9.67 1.15
C LYS A 96 10.29 -9.85 1.96
N ASP A 97 11.46 -9.78 1.33
CA ASP A 97 12.76 -9.87 2.00
C ASP A 97 12.91 -8.80 3.06
N LYS A 98 12.47 -7.56 2.74
CA LYS A 98 12.51 -6.45 3.69
C LYS A 98 11.58 -6.69 4.88
N LEU A 99 10.37 -7.19 4.65
CA LEU A 99 9.42 -7.56 5.71
C LEU A 99 10.01 -8.65 6.61
N VAL A 100 10.59 -9.69 6.02
CA VAL A 100 11.23 -10.80 6.75
C VAL A 100 12.36 -10.28 7.64
N LYS A 101 13.18 -9.35 7.14
CA LYS A 101 14.28 -8.75 7.90
C LYS A 101 13.80 -7.82 9.02
N ALA A 102 12.69 -7.12 8.83
CA ALA A 102 12.18 -6.11 9.77
C ALA A 102 11.25 -6.69 10.85
N SER A 103 10.73 -7.91 10.67
CA SER A 103 9.66 -8.48 11.51
C SER A 103 9.95 -9.92 11.95
N LYS A 104 9.20 -10.40 12.94
CA LYS A 104 9.11 -11.83 13.26
C LYS A 104 7.75 -12.36 12.85
N TYR A 105 7.69 -13.64 12.51
CA TYR A 105 6.46 -14.34 12.18
C TYR A 105 6.51 -15.77 12.74
N ASN A 106 5.48 -16.13 13.50
CA ASN A 106 5.29 -17.46 14.08
C ASN A 106 4.03 -18.08 13.48
N LYS A 107 4.23 -18.85 12.41
CA LYS A 107 3.15 -19.47 11.62
C LYS A 107 2.24 -20.34 12.48
N GLU A 108 2.81 -21.17 13.35
CA GLU A 108 2.05 -22.09 14.18
C GLU A 108 1.16 -21.36 15.20
N PHE A 109 1.67 -20.30 15.82
CA PHE A 109 0.89 -19.47 16.74
C PHE A 109 -0.28 -18.78 16.03
N VAL A 110 0.00 -18.10 14.91
CA VAL A 110 -1.03 -17.37 14.15
C VAL A 110 -2.10 -18.33 13.63
N LYS A 111 -1.71 -19.47 13.04
CA LYS A 111 -2.66 -20.49 12.58
C LYS A 111 -3.52 -21.04 13.72
N LYS A 112 -2.92 -21.29 14.89
CA LYS A 112 -3.68 -21.76 16.06
C LYS A 112 -4.75 -20.75 16.50
N GLN A 113 -4.45 -19.45 16.48
CA GLN A 113 -5.44 -18.42 16.82
C GLN A 113 -6.58 -18.36 15.79
N ILE A 114 -6.25 -18.38 14.50
CA ILE A 114 -7.24 -18.37 13.41
C ILE A 114 -8.17 -19.61 13.50
N ASN A 115 -7.60 -20.81 13.71
CA ASN A 115 -8.37 -22.05 13.83
C ASN A 115 -9.29 -22.09 15.06
N GLN A 116 -8.98 -21.31 16.10
CA GLN A 116 -9.82 -21.18 17.29
C GLN A 116 -11.01 -20.23 17.08
N GLY A 117 -11.17 -19.65 15.88
CA GLY A 117 -12.28 -18.77 15.53
C GLY A 117 -12.26 -17.44 16.28
N LYS A 118 -11.12 -17.07 16.86
CA LYS A 118 -10.92 -15.75 17.47
C LYS A 118 -10.60 -14.76 16.35
N ASP A 119 -11.30 -13.62 16.34
CA ASP A 119 -10.91 -12.46 15.53
C ASP A 119 -9.54 -11.99 15.98
N PHE A 120 -8.50 -12.45 15.28
CA PHE A 120 -7.12 -12.20 15.63
C PHE A 120 -6.73 -10.79 15.18
N SER A 121 -6.91 -9.83 16.08
CA SER A 121 -6.77 -8.39 15.81
C SER A 121 -5.40 -7.81 16.19
N HIS A 122 -4.51 -8.58 16.82
CA HIS A 122 -3.21 -8.07 17.25
C HIS A 122 -2.09 -9.13 17.31
N TYR A 123 -0.99 -8.89 16.59
CA TYR A 123 0.23 -9.70 16.57
C TYR A 123 1.49 -8.83 16.63
N GLY A 124 2.36 -9.10 17.60
CA GLY A 124 3.62 -8.37 17.85
C GLY A 124 3.58 -7.42 19.05
N GLY A 125 4.73 -6.83 19.39
CA GLY A 125 4.85 -5.79 20.43
C GLY A 125 4.73 -6.22 21.91
N THR A 126 4.29 -7.44 22.22
CA THR A 126 4.12 -7.97 23.59
C THR A 126 4.43 -9.48 23.67
N ASP A 127 4.53 -10.03 24.89
CA ASP A 127 4.74 -11.47 25.14
C ASP A 127 3.57 -12.30 24.56
N LEU A 128 3.89 -13.41 23.88
CA LEU A 128 2.94 -14.33 23.21
C LEU A 128 1.80 -14.79 24.13
N SER A 129 2.06 -14.89 25.44
CA SER A 129 1.05 -15.27 26.44
C SER A 129 -0.07 -14.23 26.61
N LYS A 130 0.20 -12.95 26.34
CA LYS A 130 -0.73 -11.82 26.52
C LYS A 130 -1.51 -11.46 25.24
N GLN A 131 -1.17 -12.07 24.11
CA GLN A 131 -1.75 -11.74 22.79
C GLN A 131 -3.04 -12.50 22.48
N SER A 132 -3.60 -13.25 23.44
CA SER A 132 -4.80 -14.07 23.28
C SER A 132 -6.06 -13.52 23.99
N GLU A 133 -5.95 -12.35 24.62
CA GLU A 133 -6.99 -11.68 25.41
C GLU A 133 -7.43 -10.36 24.76
N GLY A 134 -8.54 -10.39 24.02
CA GLY A 134 -9.09 -9.19 23.39
C GLY A 134 -10.35 -9.46 22.57
N GLY A 135 -11.44 -9.85 23.24
CA GLY A 135 -12.77 -9.89 22.63
C GLY A 135 -13.75 -9.00 23.40
N ASN A 136 -14.48 -8.14 22.68
CA ASN A 136 -15.95 -8.06 22.67
C ASN A 136 -16.48 -6.63 22.39
N ALA A 137 -17.17 -6.44 21.26
CA ALA A 137 -18.23 -5.44 21.08
C ALA A 137 -19.18 -5.96 19.98
N GLY A 138 -20.31 -6.53 20.41
CA GLY A 138 -21.30 -7.15 19.53
C GLY A 138 -22.26 -6.17 18.86
N GLY A 139 -22.98 -6.66 17.85
CA GLY A 139 -24.18 -6.02 17.34
C GLY A 139 -24.62 -6.40 15.92
N GLY A 140 -25.17 -7.60 15.74
CA GLY A 140 -26.26 -7.86 14.77
C GLY A 140 -25.91 -8.25 13.33
N SER A 141 -26.03 -9.54 13.00
CA SER A 141 -26.29 -10.02 11.63
C SER A 141 -27.70 -9.63 11.17
N PRO A 142 -27.92 -9.58 9.85
CA PRO A 142 -28.89 -10.54 9.32
C PRO A 142 -28.45 -11.24 8.02
N ALA A 143 -28.82 -12.53 8.00
CA ALA A 143 -29.28 -13.36 6.88
C ALA A 143 -28.36 -13.59 5.67
N LYS A 144 -27.92 -14.86 5.56
CA LYS A 144 -27.54 -15.56 4.33
C LYS A 144 -28.71 -15.56 3.35
N GLN A 145 -28.40 -15.32 2.08
CA GLN A 145 -29.28 -15.64 0.96
C GLN A 145 -28.48 -16.50 -0.03
N ASP A 146 -28.96 -17.73 -0.19
CA ASP A 146 -28.39 -18.76 -1.05
C ASP A 146 -28.41 -18.35 -2.52
N ASN A 147 -27.30 -18.54 -3.22
CA ASN A 147 -27.27 -18.61 -4.68
C ASN A 147 -26.59 -19.92 -5.14
N PRO A 148 -27.04 -20.52 -6.25
CA PRO A 148 -26.66 -21.88 -6.66
C PRO A 148 -25.25 -21.95 -7.29
N PRO A 149 -24.66 -23.15 -7.41
CA PRO A 149 -23.27 -23.32 -7.82
C PRO A 149 -23.08 -23.05 -9.33
N GLN A 150 -22.22 -22.09 -9.68
CA GLN A 150 -21.73 -21.92 -11.05
C GLN A 150 -20.39 -22.64 -11.22
N GLU A 151 -20.32 -23.39 -12.33
CA GLU A 151 -19.22 -24.24 -12.77
C GLU A 151 -17.87 -23.51 -12.83
N ALA A 152 -16.81 -24.26 -12.53
CA ALA A 152 -15.44 -23.79 -12.49
C ALA A 152 -14.93 -23.42 -13.89
N GLU A 153 -14.96 -22.12 -14.22
CA GLU A 153 -14.08 -21.58 -15.27
C GLU A 153 -12.70 -21.26 -14.68
N GLN A 154 -11.67 -21.77 -15.36
CA GLN A 154 -10.26 -21.55 -15.02
C GLN A 154 -9.94 -20.05 -14.93
N PRO A 155 -9.21 -19.58 -13.89
CA PRO A 155 -8.86 -18.17 -13.80
C PRO A 155 -7.86 -17.82 -14.90
N LYS A 156 -8.35 -17.11 -15.94
CA LYS A 156 -7.50 -16.31 -16.82
C LYS A 156 -6.71 -15.33 -15.93
N GLN A 157 -5.39 -15.35 -16.07
CA GLN A 157 -4.47 -14.44 -15.39
C GLN A 157 -4.98 -12.99 -15.51
N PRO A 158 -5.11 -12.24 -14.41
CA PRO A 158 -5.28 -10.79 -14.49
C PRO A 158 -3.94 -10.22 -14.98
N THR A 159 -3.84 -9.95 -16.28
CA THR A 159 -2.80 -9.07 -16.81
C THR A 159 -2.97 -7.71 -16.17
N ALA A 160 -1.92 -7.19 -15.54
CA ALA A 160 -1.87 -5.82 -15.06
C ALA A 160 -2.04 -4.88 -16.27
N VAL A 161 -3.26 -4.42 -16.52
CA VAL A 161 -3.54 -3.47 -17.59
C VAL A 161 -3.09 -2.11 -17.09
N ASN A 162 -1.90 -1.69 -17.53
CA ASN A 162 -1.46 -0.31 -17.42
C ASN A 162 -2.45 0.55 -18.25
N MET A 163 -3.33 1.28 -17.57
CA MET A 163 -4.25 2.26 -18.18
C MET A 163 -3.44 3.52 -18.56
N PRO A 164 -3.98 4.48 -19.36
CA PRO A 164 -3.19 5.43 -20.14
C PRO A 164 -2.16 6.22 -19.31
N ASN A 165 -0.99 6.47 -19.89
CA ASN A 165 0.08 7.35 -19.37
C ASN A 165 0.73 6.94 -18.04
N GLY A 166 0.58 5.70 -17.58
CA GLY A 166 1.33 5.18 -16.41
C GLY A 166 0.62 5.30 -15.07
N PHE A 167 -0.68 5.60 -15.05
CA PHE A 167 -1.51 5.62 -13.84
C PHE A 167 -2.27 4.30 -13.67
N SER A 168 -2.28 3.76 -12.45
CA SER A 168 -3.09 2.59 -12.11
C SER A 168 -4.57 2.95 -11.95
N GLN A 169 -5.45 1.95 -11.96
CA GLN A 169 -6.87 2.18 -11.65
C GLN A 169 -7.09 2.72 -10.24
N ASN A 170 -6.21 2.39 -9.29
CA ASN A 170 -6.26 2.92 -7.93
C ASN A 170 -5.89 4.40 -7.91
N ASP A 171 -4.88 4.81 -8.69
CA ASP A 171 -4.49 6.21 -8.82
C ASP A 171 -5.64 7.05 -9.37
N ILE A 172 -6.31 6.55 -10.41
CA ILE A 172 -7.48 7.20 -11.00
C ILE A 172 -8.61 7.34 -9.95
N GLN A 173 -8.86 6.30 -9.15
CA GLN A 173 -9.87 6.33 -8.08
C GLN A 173 -9.52 7.35 -6.98
N LEU A 174 -8.27 7.36 -6.52
CA LEU A 174 -7.79 8.31 -5.51
C LEU A 174 -7.92 9.76 -6.01
N MET A 175 -7.42 10.03 -7.23
CA MET A 175 -7.53 11.34 -7.85
C MET A 175 -8.99 11.77 -7.99
N ALA A 176 -9.87 10.88 -8.44
CA ALA A 176 -11.27 11.22 -8.64
C ALA A 176 -11.99 11.55 -7.33
N ASN A 177 -11.70 10.82 -6.25
CA ASN A 177 -12.27 11.12 -4.92
C ASN A 177 -11.70 12.42 -4.33
N ALA A 178 -10.40 12.68 -4.53
CA ALA A 178 -9.78 13.95 -4.15
C ALA A 178 -10.42 15.13 -4.91
N VAL A 179 -10.50 15.04 -6.25
CA VAL A 179 -11.14 16.05 -7.11
C VAL A 179 -12.60 16.26 -6.71
N TYR A 180 -13.34 15.20 -6.39
CA TYR A 180 -14.71 15.33 -5.92
C TYR A 180 -14.81 16.07 -4.59
N GLY A 181 -13.94 15.77 -3.61
CA GLY A 181 -13.92 16.50 -2.33
C GLY A 181 -13.68 18.00 -2.50
N GLU A 182 -12.74 18.34 -3.39
CA GLU A 182 -12.31 19.72 -3.58
C GLU A 182 -13.24 20.53 -4.49
N ALA A 183 -13.78 19.92 -5.55
CA ALA A 183 -14.46 20.62 -6.63
C ALA A 183 -15.91 20.14 -6.86
N ARG A 184 -16.53 19.48 -5.89
CA ARG A 184 -17.97 19.13 -5.97
C ARG A 184 -18.81 20.40 -6.13
N GLY A 185 -19.61 20.43 -7.20
CA GLY A 185 -20.49 21.56 -7.52
C GLY A 185 -19.79 22.71 -8.24
N GLU A 186 -18.49 22.59 -8.55
CA GLU A 186 -17.78 23.52 -9.44
C GLU A 186 -18.09 23.20 -10.91
N PRO A 187 -17.89 24.17 -11.83
CA PRO A 187 -17.92 23.90 -13.27
C PRO A 187 -16.97 22.76 -13.64
N TYR A 188 -17.26 22.03 -14.71
CA TYR A 188 -16.44 20.88 -15.12
C TYR A 188 -14.97 21.26 -15.33
N GLU A 189 -14.72 22.40 -15.96
CA GLU A 189 -13.37 22.99 -16.10
C GLU A 189 -12.65 23.15 -14.75
N GLY A 190 -13.36 23.50 -13.67
CA GLY A 190 -12.79 23.60 -12.33
C GLY A 190 -12.42 22.24 -11.73
N GLN A 191 -13.17 21.18 -12.05
CA GLN A 191 -12.84 19.81 -11.65
C GLN A 191 -11.60 19.30 -12.39
N VAL A 192 -11.51 19.56 -13.70
CA VAL A 192 -10.31 19.25 -14.51
C VAL A 192 -9.11 20.03 -14.00
N ALA A 193 -9.28 21.31 -13.64
CA ALA A 193 -8.20 22.13 -13.09
C ALA A 193 -7.65 21.60 -11.75
N VAL A 194 -8.49 21.07 -10.85
CA VAL A 194 -7.98 20.41 -9.62
C VAL A 194 -7.25 19.11 -9.94
N ALA A 195 -7.74 18.32 -10.90
CA ALA A 195 -7.04 17.12 -11.35
C ALA A 195 -5.67 17.46 -11.95
N ALA A 196 -5.59 18.52 -12.76
CA ALA A 196 -4.34 19.00 -13.34
C ALA A 196 -3.35 19.48 -12.26
N VAL A 197 -3.81 20.17 -11.21
CA VAL A 197 -2.95 20.53 -10.06
C VAL A 197 -2.32 19.29 -9.41
N ILE A 198 -3.05 18.17 -9.29
CA ILE A 198 -2.47 16.91 -8.78
C ILE A 198 -1.32 16.45 -9.68
N LEU A 199 -1.51 16.47 -11.00
CA LEU A 199 -0.48 16.08 -11.97
C LEU A 199 0.72 17.05 -11.94
N ASN A 200 0.48 18.35 -11.88
CA ASN A 200 1.52 19.38 -11.80
C ASN A 200 2.36 19.25 -10.53
N ARG A 201 1.77 18.78 -9.42
CA ARG A 201 2.51 18.43 -8.20
C ARG A 201 3.39 17.21 -8.42
N ILE A 202 2.86 16.14 -9.02
CA ILE A 202 3.64 14.92 -9.32
C ILE A 202 4.87 15.23 -10.17
N ASP A 203 4.74 16.16 -11.12
CA ASP A 203 5.83 16.57 -12.02
C ASP A 203 6.79 17.60 -11.40
N SER A 204 6.45 18.15 -10.22
CA SER A 204 7.23 19.19 -9.56
C SER A 204 8.19 18.61 -8.52
N PRO A 205 9.46 19.05 -8.50
CA PRO A 205 10.44 18.60 -7.50
C PRO A 205 10.12 19.09 -6.07
N SER A 206 9.13 19.98 -5.91
CA SER A 206 8.72 20.51 -4.61
C SER A 206 7.70 19.62 -3.89
N PHE A 207 7.22 18.56 -4.55
CA PHE A 207 6.18 17.67 -4.06
C PHE A 207 6.59 16.20 -4.25
N PRO A 208 5.90 15.25 -3.61
CA PRO A 208 6.07 13.83 -3.91
C PRO A 208 5.76 13.51 -5.38
N ASN A 209 6.52 12.60 -5.97
CA ASN A 209 6.40 12.23 -7.39
C ASN A 209 5.45 11.05 -7.65
N THR A 210 4.43 10.87 -6.79
CA THR A 210 3.40 9.84 -6.96
C THR A 210 2.03 10.38 -6.59
N VAL A 211 0.97 9.89 -7.23
CA VAL A 211 -0.42 10.27 -6.94
C VAL A 211 -0.73 10.17 -5.45
N SER A 212 -0.40 9.03 -4.85
CA SER A 212 -0.59 8.82 -3.42
C SER A 212 0.24 9.78 -2.58
N GLY A 213 1.50 10.03 -2.94
CA GLY A 213 2.34 10.96 -2.19
C GLY A 213 1.69 12.34 -2.14
N VAL A 214 1.25 12.86 -3.28
CA VAL A 214 0.57 14.16 -3.39
C VAL A 214 -0.76 14.19 -2.64
N ILE A 215 -1.61 13.15 -2.81
CA ILE A 215 -2.95 13.13 -2.22
C ILE A 215 -2.89 13.03 -0.69
N PHE A 216 -1.95 12.27 -0.15
CA PHE A 216 -1.84 12.04 1.30
C PHE A 216 -0.88 13.00 2.01
N GLU A 217 -0.38 14.04 1.33
CA GLU A 217 0.32 15.11 2.05
C GLU A 217 -0.61 15.72 3.12
N PRO A 218 -0.11 15.93 4.35
CA PRO A 218 -0.94 16.42 5.45
C PRO A 218 -1.68 17.72 5.10
N GLY A 219 -3.02 17.66 5.09
CA GLY A 219 -3.88 18.82 4.81
C GLY A 219 -3.98 19.23 3.34
N ALA A 220 -3.46 18.43 2.40
CA ALA A 220 -3.50 18.75 0.98
C ALA A 220 -4.89 18.59 0.35
N PHE A 221 -5.68 17.61 0.80
CA PHE A 221 -7.02 17.30 0.28
C PHE A 221 -7.99 16.96 1.42
N THR A 222 -9.14 17.63 1.44
CA THR A 222 -10.22 17.45 2.42
C THR A 222 -10.79 16.03 2.42
N ALA A 223 -10.91 15.41 1.24
CA ALA A 223 -11.42 14.05 1.07
C ALA A 223 -10.65 13.00 1.90
N VAL A 224 -9.37 13.24 2.19
CA VAL A 224 -8.56 12.36 3.05
C VAL A 224 -9.00 12.49 4.51
N ALA A 225 -9.10 13.72 5.02
CA ALA A 225 -9.52 13.98 6.39
C ALA A 225 -10.98 13.55 6.65
N ASP A 226 -11.86 13.73 5.66
CA ASP A 226 -13.28 13.39 5.73
C ASP A 226 -13.56 11.90 5.48
N GLY A 227 -12.52 11.09 5.24
CA GLY A 227 -12.62 9.66 4.97
C GLY A 227 -13.28 9.30 3.63
N GLN A 228 -13.56 10.29 2.78
CA GLN A 228 -14.24 10.13 1.49
C GLN A 228 -13.32 9.57 0.39
N ILE A 229 -12.01 9.56 0.63
CA ILE A 229 -11.00 9.13 -0.36
C ILE A 229 -11.14 7.65 -0.76
N TRP A 230 -11.89 6.84 0.00
CA TRP A 230 -12.08 5.39 -0.22
C TRP A 230 -13.39 5.01 -0.90
N LEU A 231 -14.24 5.98 -1.23
CA LEU A 231 -15.55 5.70 -1.81
C LEU A 231 -15.48 5.34 -3.29
N THR A 232 -16.59 4.86 -3.82
CA THR A 232 -16.79 4.75 -5.27
C THR A 232 -16.72 6.16 -5.88
N PRO A 233 -15.82 6.40 -6.86
CA PRO A 233 -15.69 7.71 -7.48
C PRO A 233 -16.97 8.20 -8.12
N ASN A 234 -17.21 9.51 -7.98
CA ASN A 234 -18.18 10.19 -8.81
C ASN A 234 -17.73 10.13 -10.28
N GLU A 235 -18.63 9.73 -11.18
CA GLU A 235 -18.34 9.53 -12.61
C GLU A 235 -17.76 10.80 -13.25
N LYS A 236 -18.35 11.97 -12.97
CA LYS A 236 -17.89 13.25 -13.53
C LYS A 236 -16.49 13.65 -13.02
N ALA A 237 -16.19 13.39 -11.75
CA ALA A 237 -14.86 13.63 -11.22
C ALA A 237 -13.82 12.67 -11.83
N LYS A 238 -14.21 11.42 -12.09
CA LYS A 238 -13.37 10.45 -12.79
C LYS A 238 -13.11 10.87 -14.24
N GLU A 239 -14.11 11.33 -14.96
CA GLU A 239 -13.95 11.91 -16.31
C GLU A 239 -12.98 13.09 -16.30
N ALA A 240 -13.11 14.01 -15.34
CA ALA A 240 -12.21 15.15 -15.20
C ALA A 240 -10.74 14.74 -14.97
N VAL A 241 -10.53 13.66 -14.19
CA VAL A 241 -9.20 13.06 -14.02
C VAL A 241 -8.66 12.50 -15.32
N MET A 242 -9.49 11.76 -16.08
CA MET A 242 -9.07 11.20 -17.36
C MET A 242 -8.72 12.27 -18.39
N ASP A 243 -9.44 13.40 -18.38
CA ASP A 243 -9.17 14.55 -19.26
C ASP A 243 -7.86 15.26 -18.89
N ALA A 244 -7.59 15.43 -17.59
CA ALA A 244 -6.31 15.97 -17.13
C ALA A 244 -5.15 15.05 -17.50
N ILE A 245 -5.29 13.73 -17.33
CA ILE A 245 -4.28 12.72 -17.72
C ILE A 245 -4.01 12.74 -19.24
N GLN A 246 -5.01 13.10 -20.05
CA GLN A 246 -4.88 13.29 -21.50
C GLN A 246 -4.20 14.61 -21.88
N GLY A 247 -3.84 15.44 -20.90
CA GLY A 247 -3.07 16.67 -21.09
C GLY A 247 -3.90 17.95 -21.03
N TRP A 248 -5.18 17.89 -20.66
CA TRP A 248 -5.96 19.10 -20.47
C TRP A 248 -5.67 19.73 -19.11
N ASP A 249 -4.93 20.84 -19.11
CA ASP A 249 -4.69 21.66 -17.92
C ASP A 249 -5.28 23.07 -18.05
N PRO A 250 -6.53 23.29 -17.59
CA PRO A 250 -7.13 24.62 -17.53
C PRO A 250 -6.46 25.57 -16.53
N SER A 251 -5.73 25.03 -15.54
CA SER A 251 -5.11 25.80 -14.46
C SER A 251 -3.83 26.54 -14.88
N GLU A 252 -3.28 26.20 -16.05
CA GLU A 252 -2.02 26.72 -16.60
C GLU A 252 -0.81 26.43 -15.70
N ASN A 253 -0.58 25.14 -15.43
CA ASN A 253 0.53 24.60 -14.66
C ASN A 253 0.51 25.02 -13.17
N ALA A 254 -0.68 25.30 -12.61
CA ALA A 254 -0.82 25.69 -11.21
C ALA A 254 -0.44 24.54 -10.27
N GLN A 255 0.17 24.88 -9.14
CA GLN A 255 0.52 23.92 -8.07
C GLN A 255 -0.38 24.08 -6.82
N TYR A 256 -1.07 25.22 -6.74
CA TYR A 256 -1.93 25.58 -5.62
C TYR A 256 -3.25 26.15 -6.12
N TYR A 257 -4.26 26.06 -5.26
CA TYR A 257 -5.52 26.77 -5.44
C TYR A 257 -6.13 27.10 -4.08
N PHE A 258 -7.03 28.07 -4.06
CA PHE A 258 -7.80 28.40 -2.86
C PHE A 258 -9.12 29.07 -3.20
N ASN A 259 -10.08 28.96 -2.29
CA ASN A 259 -11.30 29.74 -2.35
C ASN A 259 -11.07 31.09 -1.63
N PRO A 260 -11.12 32.24 -2.34
CA PRO A 260 -10.82 33.55 -1.76
C PRO A 260 -11.84 34.01 -0.71
N VAL A 261 -13.02 33.35 -0.62
CA VAL A 261 -14.04 33.64 0.38
C VAL A 261 -13.72 32.97 1.71
N THR A 262 -13.11 31.78 1.70
CA THR A 262 -12.91 30.95 2.90
C THR A 262 -11.45 30.80 3.31
N ALA A 263 -10.49 31.17 2.44
CA ALA A 263 -9.08 30.99 2.70
C ALA A 263 -8.57 31.88 3.86
N THR A 264 -8.04 31.24 4.89
CA THR A 264 -7.47 31.90 6.08
C THR A 264 -5.94 31.96 6.07
N SER A 265 -5.27 31.16 5.24
CA SER A 265 -3.80 31.13 5.15
C SER A 265 -3.27 32.42 4.53
N LYS A 266 -2.51 33.22 5.28
CA LYS A 266 -1.88 34.44 4.73
C LYS A 266 -0.88 34.13 3.61
N TRP A 267 -0.20 33.00 3.70
CA TRP A 267 0.80 32.57 2.72
C TRP A 267 0.20 32.28 1.35
N ILE A 268 -1.03 31.74 1.27
CA ILE A 268 -1.63 31.43 -0.05
C ILE A 268 -1.89 32.69 -0.87
N TRP A 269 -2.17 33.82 -0.20
CA TRP A 269 -2.38 35.12 -0.84
C TRP A 269 -1.10 35.76 -1.38
N THR A 270 0.08 35.27 -0.98
CA THR A 270 1.37 35.76 -1.52
C THR A 270 1.79 35.02 -2.78
N ARG A 271 1.09 33.95 -3.17
CA ARG A 271 1.39 33.18 -4.38
C ARG A 271 0.96 33.94 -5.63
N PRO A 272 1.78 33.99 -6.71
CA PRO A 272 1.37 34.55 -8.00
C PRO A 272 0.07 33.92 -8.51
N GLN A 273 -0.99 34.72 -8.60
CA GLN A 273 -2.30 34.28 -9.05
C GLN A 273 -2.34 34.21 -10.57
N ILE A 274 -2.80 33.09 -11.10
CA ILE A 274 -2.87 32.83 -12.54
C ILE A 274 -4.26 33.23 -13.03
N LYS A 275 -5.30 32.57 -12.52
CA LYS A 275 -6.70 32.78 -12.92
C LYS A 275 -7.67 32.26 -11.88
N LYS A 276 -8.96 32.55 -12.10
CA LYS A 276 -10.07 32.02 -11.30
C LYS A 276 -10.99 31.16 -12.17
N ILE A 277 -11.26 29.94 -11.72
CA ILE A 277 -12.25 29.03 -12.34
C ILE A 277 -13.24 28.63 -11.25
N GLY A 278 -14.52 28.95 -11.46
CA GLY A 278 -15.55 28.77 -10.43
C GLY A 278 -15.21 29.57 -9.16
N LYS A 279 -15.16 28.88 -8.03
CA LYS A 279 -14.81 29.47 -6.72
C LYS A 279 -13.31 29.48 -6.44
N HIS A 280 -12.49 28.78 -7.22
CA HIS A 280 -11.05 28.65 -6.94
C HIS A 280 -10.20 29.63 -7.74
N ILE A 281 -9.27 30.28 -7.05
CA ILE A 281 -8.12 30.96 -7.67
C ILE A 281 -6.97 29.94 -7.72
N PHE A 282 -6.38 29.77 -8.90
CA PHE A 282 -5.23 28.90 -9.15
C PHE A 282 -3.94 29.73 -9.15
N CYS A 283 -2.87 29.20 -8.57
CA CYS A 283 -1.62 29.92 -8.37
C CYS A 283 -0.38 29.03 -8.34
N ASN A 284 0.78 29.66 -8.51
CA ASN A 284 2.11 29.04 -8.43
C ASN A 284 2.83 29.35 -7.14
#